data_AF-A0A177KCV8-F1
#
_entry.id   AF-A0A177KCV8-F1
#
_cell.length_a   1.000
_cell.length_b   1.000
_cell.length_c   1.000
_cell.angle_alpha   90.00
_cell.angle_beta   90.00
_cell.angle_gamma   90.00
#
_symmetry.space_group_name_H-M   'P 1'
#
loop_
_entity.id
_entity.type
_entity.pdbx_description
1 polymer ?
#
loop_
_entity_poly.entity_id
_entity_poly.type
_entity_poly.pdbx_seq_one_letter_code
_entity_poly.pdbx_strand_id
1 'polypeptide(L)'
;MPDLRWLAVSPSPTPTTPPPEAVTPGVAGFIAIAIVAVVIVLLAIDMLRRIRRAQYRSDVNEMLDAEEAAARGEGPGDDPGAAPGDVSPEDPAKG
;
A
#
# COMPACT_ATOMS: atom_id res chain seq x y z
N MET A 1 -58.36 -14.05 37.24
CA MET A 1 -57.69 -12.77 37.56
C MET A 1 -56.38 -12.76 36.80
N PRO A 2 -56.15 -11.83 35.85
CA PRO A 2 -54.89 -11.79 35.11
C PRO A 2 -53.73 -11.33 36.00
N ASP A 3 -52.57 -11.98 35.86
CA ASP A 3 -51.37 -11.68 36.65
C ASP A 3 -50.70 -10.38 36.18
N LEU A 4 -50.62 -9.37 37.05
CA LEU A 4 -50.04 -8.05 36.77
C LEU A 4 -48.53 -7.95 37.02
N ARG A 5 -47.82 -9.08 37.14
CA ARG A 5 -46.37 -9.17 37.43
C ARG A 5 -45.46 -8.49 36.39
N TRP A 6 -45.98 -8.17 35.21
CA TRP A 6 -45.26 -7.46 34.14
C TRP A 6 -45.22 -5.94 34.33
N LEU A 7 -45.99 -5.38 35.27
CA LEU A 7 -45.92 -3.98 35.72
C LEU A 7 -44.92 -3.78 36.86
N ALA A 8 -44.14 -4.81 37.21
CA ALA A 8 -43.10 -4.68 38.21
C ALA A 8 -42.01 -3.71 37.71
N VAL A 9 -41.96 -2.52 38.32
CA VAL A 9 -40.87 -1.57 38.16
C VAL A 9 -39.61 -2.23 38.74
N SER A 10 -38.64 -2.54 37.88
CA SER A 10 -37.32 -2.94 38.34
C SER A 10 -36.65 -1.73 38.98
N PRO A 11 -36.11 -1.83 40.21
CA PRO A 11 -35.32 -0.74 40.76
C PRO A 11 -34.14 -0.45 39.82
N SER A 12 -34.01 0.80 39.39
CA SER A 12 -32.84 1.24 38.64
C SER A 12 -31.64 1.23 39.59
N PRO A 13 -30.50 0.61 39.24
CA PRO A 13 -29.30 0.74 40.06
C PRO A 13 -28.91 2.21 40.15
N THR A 14 -28.57 2.67 41.35
CA THR A 14 -27.99 3.99 41.55
C THR A 14 -26.61 4.01 40.89
N PRO A 15 -26.31 4.94 39.96
CA PRO A 15 -24.99 5.03 39.36
C PRO A 15 -23.97 5.31 40.46
N THR A 16 -23.10 4.33 40.70
CA THR A 16 -21.96 4.49 41.59
C THR A 16 -20.75 4.84 40.73
N THR A 17 -20.13 5.99 41.01
CA THR A 17 -18.88 6.37 40.36
C THR A 17 -17.80 5.37 40.76
N PRO A 18 -17.15 4.65 39.82
CA PRO A 18 -16.03 3.79 40.15
C PRO A 18 -14.88 4.62 40.72
N PRO A 19 -14.05 4.06 41.60
CA PRO A 19 -12.89 4.76 42.14
C PRO A 19 -11.98 5.23 40.98
N PRO A 20 -11.36 6.43 41.08
CA PRO A 20 -10.62 7.03 39.97
C PRO A 20 -9.43 6.16 39.52
N GLU A 21 -8.84 5.38 40.43
CA GLU A 21 -7.77 4.43 40.14
C GLU A 21 -8.22 3.25 39.24
N ALA A 22 -9.53 3.01 39.11
CA ALA A 22 -10.06 1.99 38.21
C ALA A 22 -10.15 2.46 36.75
N VAL A 23 -10.07 3.77 36.49
CA VAL A 23 -10.26 4.34 35.14
C VAL A 23 -8.99 4.99 34.57
N THR A 24 -7.97 5.20 35.39
CA THR A 24 -6.63 5.59 34.92
C THR A 24 -5.72 4.36 34.91
N PRO A 25 -5.33 3.87 33.72
CA PRO A 25 -4.33 2.82 33.66
C PRO A 25 -3.02 3.47 34.15
N GLY A 26 -2.63 3.17 35.40
CA GLY A 26 -1.52 3.82 36.10
C GLY A 26 -0.16 3.61 35.42
N VAL A 27 0.94 3.63 36.19
CA VAL A 27 2.29 3.49 35.62
C VAL A 27 2.44 2.24 34.72
N ALA A 28 1.80 1.12 35.10
CA ALA A 28 1.77 -0.10 34.29
C ALA A 28 1.12 0.11 32.91
N GLY A 29 0.02 0.87 32.86
CA GLY A 29 -0.68 1.22 31.62
C GLY A 29 0.14 2.12 30.70
N PHE A 30 0.81 3.11 31.30
CA PHE A 30 1.73 3.99 30.56
C PHE A 30 2.88 3.19 29.94
N ILE A 31 3.49 2.27 30.69
CA ILE A 31 4.54 1.38 30.19
C ILE A 31 4.00 0.48 29.05
N ALA A 32 2.80 -0.07 29.20
CA ALA A 32 2.19 -0.89 28.15
C ALA A 32 2.02 -0.12 26.84
N ILE A 33 1.49 1.11 26.89
CA ILE A 33 1.35 1.96 25.70
C ILE A 33 2.70 2.39 25.14
N ALA A 34 3.69 2.69 25.98
CA ALA A 34 5.04 3.01 25.53
C ALA A 34 5.67 1.86 24.73
N ILE A 35 5.50 0.61 25.17
CA ILE A 35 5.96 -0.58 24.44
C ILE A 35 5.24 -0.70 23.09
N VAL A 36 3.91 -0.53 23.05
CA VAL A 36 3.14 -0.57 21.81
C VAL A 36 3.63 0.50 20.82
N ALA A 37 3.88 1.72 21.30
CA ALA A 37 4.42 2.79 20.47
C ALA A 37 5.81 2.43 19.90
N VAL A 38 6.71 1.87 20.71
CA VAL A 38 8.03 1.39 20.25
C VAL A 38 7.88 0.33 19.18
N VAL A 39 6.98 -0.64 19.38
CA VAL A 39 6.70 -1.69 18.38
C VAL A 39 6.23 -1.05 17.07
N ILE A 40 5.27 -0.13 17.11
CA ILE A 40 4.79 0.57 15.91
C ILE A 40 5.92 1.31 15.19
N VAL A 41 6.77 2.03 15.93
CA VAL A 41 7.92 2.74 15.34
C VAL A 41 8.92 1.77 14.72
N LEU A 42 9.23 0.66 15.39
CA LEU A 42 10.10 -0.37 14.84
C LEU A 42 9.51 -0.99 13.57
N LEU A 43 8.20 -1.25 13.52
CA LEU A 43 7.53 -1.71 12.31
C LEU A 43 7.62 -0.68 11.19
N ALA A 44 7.43 0.61 11.48
CA ALA A 44 7.56 1.66 10.48
C ALA A 44 8.99 1.72 9.92
N ILE A 45 10.01 1.68 10.79
CA ILE A 45 11.42 1.64 10.38
C ILE A 45 11.72 0.38 9.57
N ASP A 46 11.24 -0.78 10.00
CA ASP A 46 11.40 -2.05 9.30
C ASP A 46 10.78 -1.98 7.90
N MET A 47 9.55 -1.49 7.78
CA MET A 47 8.85 -1.29 6.51
C MET A 47 9.64 -0.36 5.58
N LEU A 48 10.14 0.76 6.09
CA LEU A 48 10.97 1.70 5.32
C LEU A 48 12.29 1.05 4.86
N ARG A 49 12.94 0.28 5.74
CA ARG A 49 14.16 -0.48 5.40
C ARG A 49 13.90 -1.53 4.35
N ARG A 50 12.76 -2.23 4.46
CA ARG A 50 12.31 -3.26 3.54
C ARG A 50 12.04 -2.69 2.16
N ILE A 51 11.30 -1.57 2.07
CA ILE A 51 11.02 -0.87 0.81
C ILE A 51 12.33 -0.46 0.13
N ARG A 52 13.23 0.23 0.85
CA ARG A 52 14.53 0.63 0.29
C ARG A 52 15.32 -0.58 -0.22
N ARG A 53 15.40 -1.65 0.57
CA ARG A 53 16.10 -2.89 0.17
C ARG A 53 15.48 -3.58 -1.03
N ALA A 54 14.15 -3.55 -1.19
CA ALA A 54 13.46 -4.17 -2.31
C ALA A 54 13.65 -3.36 -3.61
N GLN A 55 13.58 -2.03 -3.52
CA GLN A 55 13.73 -1.12 -4.65
C GLN A 55 15.13 -1.17 -5.29
N TYR A 56 16.20 -1.31 -4.49
CA TYR A 56 17.56 -1.48 -5.04
C TYR A 56 17.71 -2.65 -6.01
N ARG A 57 16.84 -3.67 -5.96
CA ARG A 57 16.91 -4.82 -6.85
C ARG A 57 16.02 -4.65 -8.09
N SER A 58 14.86 -4.01 -7.97
CA SER A 58 13.97 -3.78 -9.12
C SER A 58 14.56 -2.73 -10.06
N ASP A 59 15.02 -1.62 -9.50
CA ASP A 59 15.39 -0.45 -10.31
C ASP A 59 16.70 -0.73 -11.08
N VAL A 60 17.60 -1.54 -10.50
CA VAL A 60 18.83 -1.99 -11.17
C VAL A 60 18.53 -3.04 -12.24
N ASN A 61 17.64 -3.98 -11.97
CA ASN A 61 17.26 -4.98 -12.98
C ASN A 61 16.55 -4.33 -14.17
N GLU A 62 15.74 -3.30 -13.95
CA GLU A 62 15.02 -2.61 -15.03
C GLU A 62 15.97 -1.79 -15.91
N MET A 63 17.02 -1.17 -15.33
CA MET A 63 18.08 -0.51 -16.11
C MET A 63 18.93 -1.52 -16.88
N LEU A 64 19.26 -2.67 -16.28
CA LEU A 64 19.99 -3.76 -16.95
C LEU A 64 19.16 -4.41 -18.07
N ASP A 65 17.87 -4.66 -17.86
CA ASP A 65 16.96 -5.19 -18.89
C ASP A 65 16.80 -4.17 -20.04
N ALA A 66 16.73 -2.87 -19.74
CA ALA A 66 16.68 -1.83 -20.76
C ALA A 66 17.98 -1.70 -21.56
N GLU A 67 19.15 -1.81 -20.91
CA GLU A 67 20.45 -1.85 -21.58
C GLU A 67 20.66 -3.14 -22.37
N GLU A 68 20.22 -4.29 -21.86
CA GLU A 68 20.24 -5.55 -22.60
C GLU A 68 19.27 -5.54 -23.79
N ALA A 69 18.08 -4.95 -23.65
CA ALA A 69 17.14 -4.79 -24.76
C ALA A 69 17.67 -3.83 -25.83
N ALA A 70 18.29 -2.72 -25.40
CA ALA A 70 18.98 -1.79 -26.31
C ALA A 70 20.20 -2.44 -26.99
N ALA A 71 20.93 -3.30 -26.28
CA ALA A 71 22.05 -4.06 -26.82
C ALA A 71 21.61 -5.23 -27.72
N ARG A 72 20.42 -5.80 -27.50
CA ARG A 72 19.83 -6.88 -28.30
C ARG A 72 19.12 -6.38 -29.57
N GLY A 73 18.96 -5.06 -29.73
CA GLY A 73 18.54 -4.44 -31.00
C GLY A 73 17.07 -4.61 -31.34
N GLU A 74 16.20 -4.89 -30.38
CA GLU A 74 14.75 -4.99 -30.61
C GLU A 74 14.14 -3.57 -30.63
N GLY A 75 14.31 -2.87 -31.75
CA GLY A 75 13.57 -1.63 -32.04
C GLY A 75 12.08 -1.93 -32.23
N PRO A 76 11.15 -1.01 -31.91
CA PRO A 76 9.73 -1.22 -32.18
C PRO A 76 9.49 -1.27 -33.69
N GLY A 77 9.28 -2.49 -34.23
CA GLY A 77 8.66 -2.71 -35.53
C GLY A 77 9.62 -2.95 -36.69
N ASP A 78 10.26 -4.11 -36.73
CA ASP A 78 10.73 -4.72 -37.99
C ASP A 78 9.68 -5.77 -38.38
N ASP A 79 8.80 -5.41 -39.31
CA ASP A 79 7.77 -6.29 -39.90
C ASP A 79 8.32 -6.88 -41.21
N PRO A 80 8.74 -8.16 -41.25
CA PRO A 80 9.30 -8.77 -42.44
C PRO A 80 8.16 -9.29 -43.33
N GLY A 81 7.38 -8.39 -43.94
CA GLY A 81 6.11 -8.83 -44.51
C GLY A 81 5.34 -7.91 -45.46
N ALA A 82 5.96 -7.01 -46.21
CA ALA A 82 5.27 -6.36 -47.34
C ALA A 82 6.22 -6.05 -48.51
N ALA A 83 5.96 -6.69 -49.65
CA ALA A 83 6.82 -6.86 -50.81
C ALA A 83 7.31 -5.57 -51.53
N PRO A 84 8.44 -5.63 -52.27
CA PRO A 84 8.88 -4.55 -53.13
C PRO A 84 8.08 -4.60 -54.43
N GLY A 85 7.21 -3.62 -54.63
CA GLY A 85 6.32 -3.58 -55.79
C GLY A 85 5.91 -2.17 -56.15
N ASP A 86 6.68 -1.59 -57.07
CA ASP A 86 6.18 -0.77 -58.19
C ASP A 86 5.61 0.62 -57.85
N VAL A 87 6.39 1.67 -58.11
CA VAL A 87 6.01 2.73 -59.06
C VAL A 87 7.24 3.54 -59.53
N SER A 88 7.34 3.58 -60.86
CA SER A 88 8.32 4.16 -61.80
C SER A 88 8.69 5.66 -61.61
N PRO A 89 9.82 6.15 -62.17
CA PRO A 89 10.37 7.50 -61.95
C PRO A 89 9.86 8.58 -62.95
N GLU A 90 10.21 9.85 -62.66
CA GLU A 90 10.01 11.12 -63.42
C GLU A 90 8.60 11.75 -63.38
N ASP A 91 8.42 13.06 -63.20
CA ASP A 91 8.96 14.19 -64.00
C ASP A 91 9.01 15.53 -63.17
N PRO A 92 9.85 16.53 -63.55
CA PRO A 92 10.34 17.60 -62.70
C PRO A 92 9.63 18.96 -62.90
N ALA A 93 10.20 19.97 -62.24
CA ALA A 93 9.98 21.41 -62.39
C ALA A 93 8.80 22.02 -61.63
N LYS A 94 9.13 22.91 -60.68
CA LYS A 94 8.78 24.34 -60.77
C LYS A 94 9.87 25.18 -60.09
N GLY A 95 10.36 26.17 -60.83
CA GLY A 95 11.15 27.29 -60.32
C GLY A 95 10.27 28.46 -59.90
#